data_AF-A0A453L735-F1
#
_entry.id   AF-A0A453L735-F1
#
_cell.length_a   1.000
_cell.length_b   1.000
_cell.length_c   1.000
_cell.angle_alpha   90.00
_cell.angle_beta   90.00
_cell.angle_gamma   90.00
#
_symmetry.space_group_name_H-M   'P 1'
#
loop_
_entity.id
_entity.type
_entity.pdbx_description
1 polymer ?
#
loop_
_entity_poly.entity_id
_entity_poly.type
_entity_poly.pdbx_seq_one_letter_code
_entity_poly.pdbx_strand_id
1 'polypeptide(L)' 'MCIGEKRKLKIPSKLGYGDQGSPPTIPGGATLIFDTELVAVNGEPSSKSEEDDA' A
#
# COMPACT_ATOMS: atom_id res chain seq x y z
N MET A 1 11.31 -1.80 0.88
CA MET A 1 10.85 -1.25 -0.41
C MET A 1 11.85 -0.19 -0.80
N CYS A 2 12.29 -0.18 -2.05
CA CYS A 2 13.02 0.96 -2.61
C CYS A 2 12.01 2.04 -3.05
N ILE A 3 12.39 3.31 -3.09
CA ILE A 3 11.50 4.35 -3.61
C ILE A 3 11.25 4.09 -5.11
N GLY A 4 10.01 4.30 -5.56
CA GLY A 4 9.47 3.94 -6.88
C GLY A 4 9.07 2.46 -7.02
N GLU A 5 9.31 1.63 -6.00
CA GLU A 5 8.95 0.23 -6.05
C GLU A 5 7.43 0.04 -5.88
N LYS A 6 6.84 -0.74 -6.80
CA LYS A 6 5.45 -1.19 -6.73
C LYS A 6 5.37 -2.62 -6.22
N ARG A 7 4.50 -2.90 -5.27
CA ARG A 7 4.24 -4.26 -4.75
C ARG A 7 2.78 -4.49 -4.39
N LYS A 8 2.37 -5.75 -4.50
CA LYS A 8 1.10 -6.24 -3.95
C LYS A 8 1.30 -6.72 -2.52
N LEU A 9 0.57 -6.13 -1.58
CA LEU A 9 0.55 -6.54 -0.18
C LEU A 9 -0.72 -7.36 0.09
N LYS A 10 -0.53 -8.56 0.66
CA LYS A 10 -1.63 -9.41 1.14
C LYS A 10 -1.62 -9.39 2.66
N ILE A 11 -2.59 -8.70 3.25
CA ILE A 11 -2.67 -8.47 4.69
C ILE A 11 -3.84 -9.29 5.26
N PRO A 12 -3.59 -10.35 6.04
CA PRO A 12 -4.65 -11.11 6.67
C PRO A 12 -5.41 -10.26 7.69
N SER A 13 -6.68 -10.58 7.94
CA SER A 13 -7.58 -9.80 8.82
C SER A 13 -6.97 -9.44 10.16
N LYS A 14 -6.26 -10.38 10.81
CA LYS A 14 -5.59 -10.18 12.11
C LYS A 14 -4.55 -9.05 12.14
N LEU A 15 -4.01 -8.67 10.97
CA LEU A 15 -3.07 -7.55 10.81
C LEU A 15 -3.74 -6.32 10.18
N GLY A 16 -5.01 -6.42 9.82
CA GLY A 16 -5.85 -5.35 9.29
C GLY A 16 -6.97 -5.00 10.28
N TYR A 17 -8.22 -5.18 9.87
CA TYR A 17 -9.40 -4.77 10.65
C TYR A 17 -9.99 -5.87 11.55
N GLY A 18 -9.32 -7.01 11.69
CA GLY A 18 -9.73 -8.11 12.56
C GLY A 18 -11.12 -8.66 12.25
N ASP A 19 -11.76 -9.22 13.28
CA ASP A 19 -13.10 -9.82 13.17
C ASP A 19 -14.21 -8.77 13.15
N GLN A 20 -13.93 -7.53 13.57
CA GLN A 20 -14.91 -6.44 13.54
C GLN A 20 -15.02 -5.79 12.16
N GLY A 21 -13.96 -5.83 11.35
CA GLY A 21 -13.94 -5.14 10.06
C GLY A 21 -13.97 -3.62 10.21
N SER A 22 -14.40 -2.94 9.14
CA SER A 22 -14.69 -1.50 9.13
C SER A 22 -15.95 -1.25 8.31
N PRO A 23 -17.14 -1.39 8.94
CA PRO A 23 -18.42 -1.19 8.27
C PRO A 23 -18.56 0.24 7.71
N PRO A 24 -19.27 0.41 6.58
CA PRO A 24 -19.96 -0.62 5.79
C PRO A 24 -19.06 -1.35 4.79
N THR A 25 -17.83 -0.90 4.61
CA THR A 25 -17.02 -1.22 3.42
C THR A 25 -16.16 -2.47 3.58
N ILE A 26 -15.70 -2.77 4.80
CA ILE A 26 -14.78 -3.89 5.06
C ILE A 26 -15.46 -4.86 6.02
N PRO A 27 -15.81 -6.08 5.58
CA PRO A 27 -16.38 -7.06 6.47
C PRO A 27 -15.34 -7.60 7.46
N GLY A 28 -15.82 -8.09 8.60
CA GLY A 28 -14.99 -8.82 9.56
C GLY A 28 -14.32 -10.04 8.93
N GLY A 29 -13.07 -10.33 9.32
CA GLY A 29 -12.32 -11.48 8.82
C GLY A 29 -11.76 -11.32 7.39
N ALA A 30 -11.94 -10.17 6.74
CA ALA A 30 -11.44 -9.94 5.38
C ALA A 30 -9.91 -9.90 5.31
N THR A 31 -9.34 -10.55 4.28
CA THR A 31 -7.95 -10.33 3.87
C THR A 31 -7.91 -9.15 2.90
N LEU A 32 -7.04 -8.17 3.17
CA LEU A 32 -6.87 -6.99 2.33
C LEU A 32 -5.77 -7.22 1.30
N ILE A 33 -6.03 -6.83 0.07
CA ILE A 33 -5.04 -6.81 -1.01
C ILE A 33 -4.83 -5.36 -1.43
N PHE A 34 -3.60 -4.87 -1.30
CA PHE A 34 -3.23 -3.53 -1.72
C PHE A 34 -2.24 -3.59 -2.87
N ASP A 35 -2.48 -2.79 -3.90
CA ASP A 35 -1.45 -2.36 -4.83
C ASP A 35 -0.81 -1.09 -4.26
N THR A 36 0.47 -1.15 -3.91
CA THR A 36 1.17 -0.06 -3.19
C THR A 36 2.41 0.36 -3.95
N GLU A 37 2.68 1.66 -3.96
CA GLU A 37 3.89 2.28 -4.49
C GLU A 37 4.58 3.08 -3.38
N LEU A 38 5.89 2.90 -3.22
CA LEU A 38 6.67 3.71 -2.29
C LEU A 38 7.10 5.00 -2.99
N VAL A 39 6.44 6.13 -2.68
CA VAL A 39 6.71 7.41 -3.36
C VAL A 39 7.88 8.18 -2.73
N ALA A 40 8.02 8.16 -1.40
CA ALA A 40 9.06 8.88 -0.67
C ALA A 40 9.30 8.25 0.71
N VAL A 41 10.48 8.53 1.29
CA VAL A 41 10.81 8.21 2.69
C VAL A 41 11.21 9.51 3.37
N ASN A 42 10.59 9.83 4.51
CA ASN A 42 10.82 11.11 5.22
C ASN A 42 10.61 12.37 4.37
N GLY A 43 9.73 12.29 3.35
CA GLY A 43 9.49 13.39 2.42
C GLY A 43 10.52 13.53 1.31
N GLU A 44 11.54 12.65 1.27
CA GLU A 44 12.52 12.60 0.19
C GLU A 44 12.08 11.56 -0.86
N PRO A 45 11.73 11.97 -2.09
CA PRO A 45 11.52 11.05 -3.20
C PRO A 45 12.86 10.49 -3.69
N SER A 46 12.86 9.35 -4.41
CA SER A 46 14.10 8.89 -5.05
C SER A 46 14.54 9.94 -6.06
N SER A 47 15.84 10.16 -6.14
CA SER A 47 16.52 10.97 -7.14
C SER A 47 16.42 10.41 -8.58
N LYS A 48 15.26 9.90 -8.99
CA LYS A 48 14.98 9.52 -10.36
C LYS A 48 14.24 10.68 -11.00
N SER A 49 14.99 11.41 -11.82
CA SER A 49 14.58 12.52 -12.66
C SER A 49 13.30 12.20 -13.43
N GLU A 50 12.42 13.20 -13.45
CA GLU A 50 11.33 13.36 -14.40
C GLU A 50 11.93 13.50 -15.81
N GLU A 51 12.06 12.41 -16.54
CA GLU A 51 12.50 12.43 -17.95
C GLU A 51 11.99 11.16 -18.67
N ASP A 52 10.67 11.02 -18.84
CA ASP A 52 10.05 10.01 -19.74
C ASP A 52 8.56 10.31 -20.02
N ASP A 53 8.19 11.58 -20.19
CA ASP A 53 6.90 12.00 -20.79
C ASP A 53 7.16 13.14 -21.78
N ALA A 54 7.79 12.79 -22.91
CA ALA A 54 7.92 13.61 -24.11
C ALA A 54 7.32 12.86 -25.32
#